data_AF-A0A1I2J6R4-F1
#
_entry.id   AF-A0A1I2J6R4-F1
#
_cell.length_a   1.000
_cell.length_b   1.000
_cell.length_c   1.000
_cell.angle_alpha   90.00
_cell.angle_beta   90.00
_cell.angle_gamma   90.00
#
_symmetry.space_group_name_H-M   'P 1'
#
loop_
_entity.id
_entity.type
_entity.pdbx_description
1 polymer ?
#
loop_
_entity_poly.entity_id
_entity_poly.type
_entity_poly.pdbx_seq_one_letter_code
_entity_poly.pdbx_strand_id
1 'polypeptide(L)'
;AGLDFPPLLGTGGNDGRLEFSNNHMQRLAELLLAATVPTPAPLRAALFGEPTHGLLRDKAIGQFAPAQAGGANASPGFDRDSLVNPWDYVLMLEGAVLFAAAATRKLESAGPDALTFPFTVRASSVGYGSASMSDEADTRDELWLPLWQHPAGLAELRALFSEGRAKVDLRRAGSLSSRPAVTGVDFARAVTNLGVARGIDSFVRYGFHVRNGLSYLATPLGRWHVPDRPSEHVDLLAPLDAWLAHLRRRATAKGAPASLRRASRRLETSLLDLCRSAAPSAVQAVLIALGDVEASLARARQHAEARPVPRLPPLWLERADDGSLEFRLAAALAGAGLRARLVPVRGGAWTDADDARVVWTDADLLRNLHACLLRQEIEDGGTTRDDEADARSHAALGRLDDSRHPRCFAALGDLAAFIDGRTDDARLEALARGLSLLDWDSLPHRAPAGLRTPPPSSFALLALALRWCPPGQAARRTPGLLTRACAGDLARAAKLARRRLRGYGVAVPASDFVVPAPARVAAALAFPLSHHALPDLLSLLVPRHLRDLSAPEPTP
;
A
#
# COMPACT_ATOMS: atom_id res chain seq x y z
N ALA A 1 -17.71 11.90 -31.55
CA ALA A 1 -16.76 12.07 -30.43
C ALA A 1 -16.47 13.55 -30.31
N GLY A 2 -16.59 14.12 -29.11
CA GLY A 2 -16.27 15.53 -28.88
C GLY A 2 -14.79 15.80 -29.10
N LEU A 3 -14.44 17.05 -29.38
CA LEU A 3 -13.05 17.50 -29.31
C LEU A 3 -12.64 17.47 -27.84
N ASP A 4 -11.75 16.55 -27.46
CA ASP A 4 -11.08 16.62 -26.17
C ASP A 4 -10.11 17.81 -26.20
N PHE A 5 -10.01 18.58 -25.12
CA PHE A 5 -9.10 19.72 -25.03
C PHE A 5 -8.13 19.53 -23.87
N PRO A 6 -6.86 19.92 -24.01
CA PRO A 6 -5.94 19.95 -22.89
C PRO A 6 -6.47 20.82 -21.74
N PRO A 7 -6.26 20.41 -20.47
CA PRO A 7 -6.82 21.12 -19.32
C PRO A 7 -6.32 22.56 -19.19
N LEU A 8 -5.10 22.82 -19.71
CA LEU A 8 -4.41 24.09 -19.56
C LEU A 8 -5.14 25.27 -20.20
N LEU A 9 -5.78 25.12 -21.36
CA LEU A 9 -6.41 26.25 -22.08
C LEU A 9 -7.93 26.11 -22.21
N GLY A 10 -8.57 25.43 -21.26
CA GLY A 10 -10.02 25.24 -21.28
C GLY A 10 -10.49 24.48 -22.51
N THR A 11 -11.54 24.98 -23.17
CA THR A 11 -12.06 24.40 -24.41
C THR A 11 -11.37 25.02 -25.63
N GLY A 12 -10.04 24.95 -25.67
CA GLY A 12 -9.25 25.40 -26.82
C GLY A 12 -9.04 26.91 -26.93
N GLY A 13 -8.80 27.59 -25.80
CA GLY A 13 -8.59 29.03 -25.73
C GLY A 13 -9.73 29.80 -25.04
N ASN A 14 -10.75 29.08 -24.55
CA ASN A 14 -11.86 29.67 -23.83
C ASN A 14 -12.16 28.93 -22.51
N ASP A 15 -12.49 29.69 -21.47
CA ASP A 15 -13.01 29.18 -20.20
C ASP A 15 -14.32 29.90 -19.84
N GLY A 16 -15.42 29.45 -20.44
CA GLY A 16 -16.73 30.07 -20.29
C GLY A 16 -16.80 31.46 -20.93
N ARG A 17 -16.91 32.51 -20.10
CA ARG A 17 -16.88 33.93 -20.53
C ARG A 17 -15.46 34.50 -20.55
N LEU A 18 -14.47 33.74 -20.11
CA LEU A 18 -13.08 34.15 -19.98
C LEU A 18 -12.30 33.65 -21.21
N GLU A 19 -12.42 34.38 -22.33
CA GLU A 19 -11.68 34.06 -23.54
C GLU A 19 -10.22 34.52 -23.40
N PHE A 20 -9.26 33.59 -23.57
CA PHE A 20 -7.88 33.83 -23.17
C PHE A 20 -7.17 34.84 -24.08
N SER A 21 -7.45 34.82 -25.39
CA SER A 21 -6.75 35.61 -26.41
C SER A 21 -7.06 37.10 -26.34
N ASN A 22 -8.34 37.45 -26.21
CA ASN A 22 -8.85 38.79 -26.05
C ASN A 22 -8.34 39.41 -24.75
N ASN A 23 -8.40 38.66 -23.65
CA ASN A 23 -7.82 39.11 -22.39
C ASN A 23 -6.32 39.36 -22.52
N HIS A 24 -5.57 38.52 -23.24
CA HIS A 24 -4.15 38.74 -23.49
C HIS A 24 -3.88 40.01 -24.30
N MET A 25 -4.62 40.23 -25.39
CA MET A 25 -4.48 41.45 -26.19
C MET A 25 -4.83 42.72 -25.39
N GLN A 26 -5.84 42.65 -24.51
CA GLN A 26 -6.17 43.75 -23.61
C GLN A 26 -5.05 44.04 -22.61
N ARG A 27 -4.46 42.99 -22.00
CA ARG A 27 -3.32 43.15 -21.07
C ARG A 27 -2.09 43.74 -21.79
N LEU A 28 -1.80 43.31 -23.01
CA LEU A 28 -0.73 43.89 -23.83
C LEU A 28 -0.99 45.37 -24.16
N ALA A 29 -2.22 45.73 -24.53
CA ALA A 29 -2.57 47.13 -24.80
C ALA A 29 -2.43 48.00 -23.54
N GLU A 30 -2.87 47.51 -22.38
CA GLU A 30 -2.72 48.19 -21.09
C GLU A 30 -1.24 48.35 -20.69
N LEU A 31 -0.36 47.42 -21.08
CA LEU A 31 1.07 47.48 -20.81
C LEU A 31 1.86 48.34 -21.80
N LEU A 32 1.53 48.30 -23.09
CA LEU A 32 2.37 48.83 -24.16
C LEU A 32 1.80 50.09 -24.84
N LEU A 33 0.48 50.29 -24.79
CA LEU A 33 -0.23 51.38 -25.48
C LEU A 33 -0.85 52.39 -24.51
N ALA A 34 -0.75 52.16 -23.19
CA ALA A 34 -1.21 53.13 -22.20
C ALA A 34 -0.39 54.43 -22.29
N ALA A 35 -1.07 55.57 -22.09
CA ALA A 35 -0.44 56.89 -22.17
C ALA A 35 0.64 57.14 -21.09
N THR A 36 0.70 56.28 -20.08
CA THR A 36 1.68 56.33 -18.98
C THR A 36 2.85 55.38 -19.25
N VAL A 37 4.07 55.85 -18.97
CA VAL A 37 5.28 55.02 -19.06
C VAL A 37 5.12 53.78 -18.16
N PRO A 38 5.34 52.56 -18.69
CA PRO A 38 5.24 51.34 -17.89
C PRO A 38 6.23 51.39 -16.73
N THR A 39 5.74 51.25 -15.50
CA THR A 39 6.62 51.10 -14.35
C THR A 39 7.27 49.72 -14.37
N PRO A 40 8.54 49.56 -13.98
CA PRO A 40 9.20 48.26 -13.93
C PRO A 40 8.70 47.39 -12.78
N ALA A 41 8.02 47.97 -11.78
CA ALA A 41 7.62 47.27 -10.56
C ALA A 41 6.68 46.06 -10.80
N PRO A 42 5.61 46.15 -11.62
CA PRO A 42 4.78 44.98 -11.92
C PRO A 42 5.52 43.86 -12.65
N LEU A 43 6.50 44.19 -13.50
CA LEU A 43 7.33 43.19 -14.17
C LEU A 43 8.28 42.51 -13.18
N ARG A 44 8.92 43.27 -12.28
CA ARG A 44 9.76 42.72 -11.23
C ARG A 44 8.97 41.84 -10.26
N ALA A 45 7.73 42.20 -9.95
CA ALA A 45 6.83 41.36 -9.18
C ALA A 45 6.54 40.01 -9.86
N ALA A 46 6.27 40.03 -11.17
CA ALA A 46 6.03 38.81 -11.95
C ALA A 46 7.26 37.89 -11.99
N LEU A 47 8.45 38.46 -12.19
CA LEU A 47 9.70 37.69 -12.38
C LEU A 47 10.36 37.25 -11.07
N PHE A 48 10.26 38.08 -10.02
CA PHE A 48 11.05 37.91 -8.78
C PHE A 48 10.19 37.84 -7.52
N GLY A 49 8.87 37.96 -7.62
CA GLY A 49 7.97 37.95 -6.46
C GLY A 49 8.10 39.18 -5.56
N GLU A 50 8.65 40.28 -6.08
CA GLU A 50 8.76 41.54 -5.33
C GLU A 50 7.37 42.13 -5.04
N PRO A 51 7.13 42.71 -3.85
CA PRO A 51 5.90 43.43 -3.57
C PRO A 51 5.71 44.59 -4.56
N THR A 52 4.53 44.70 -5.16
CA THR A 52 4.21 45.78 -6.11
C THR A 52 2.89 46.46 -5.79
N HIS A 53 2.78 47.69 -6.27
CA HIS A 53 1.54 48.45 -6.37
C HIS A 53 1.09 48.52 -7.84
N GLY A 54 -0.08 49.12 -8.10
CA GLY A 54 -0.57 49.33 -9.47
C GLY A 54 -1.17 48.09 -10.14
N LEU A 55 -1.64 47.11 -9.37
CA LEU A 55 -2.40 45.98 -9.90
C LEU A 55 -3.73 46.46 -10.49
N LEU A 56 -4.16 45.82 -11.59
CA LEU A 56 -5.41 46.14 -12.26
C LEU A 56 -6.59 45.57 -11.46
N ARG A 57 -7.64 46.38 -11.29
CA ARG A 57 -8.88 46.00 -10.60
C ARG A 57 -9.92 45.47 -11.58
N ASP A 58 -10.78 44.59 -11.11
CA ASP A 58 -11.95 44.06 -11.85
C ASP A 58 -11.57 43.47 -13.22
N LYS A 59 -10.45 42.76 -13.24
CA LYS A 59 -9.94 42.07 -14.42
C LYS A 59 -10.07 40.57 -14.28
N ALA A 60 -10.39 39.90 -15.38
CA ALA A 60 -10.37 38.46 -15.45
C ALA A 60 -8.94 37.92 -15.32
N ILE A 61 -8.75 36.96 -14.42
CA ILE A 61 -7.48 36.23 -14.26
C ILE A 61 -7.54 34.77 -14.72
N GLY A 62 -8.73 34.31 -15.12
CA GLY A 62 -8.96 32.93 -15.55
C GLY A 62 -8.76 31.94 -14.42
N GLN A 63 -8.43 30.71 -14.80
CA GLN A 63 -8.28 29.58 -13.88
C GLN A 63 -6.95 29.55 -13.10
N PHE A 64 -5.98 30.42 -13.40
CA PHE A 64 -4.58 30.22 -13.02
C PHE A 64 -4.10 30.95 -11.77
N ALA A 65 -4.81 31.98 -11.31
CA ALA A 65 -4.49 32.68 -10.06
C ALA A 65 -5.73 32.81 -9.17
N PRO A 66 -6.21 31.70 -8.58
CA PRO A 66 -7.43 31.68 -7.76
C PRO A 66 -7.37 32.69 -6.60
N ALA A 67 -6.21 32.91 -5.99
CA ALA A 67 -6.03 33.87 -4.90
C ALA A 67 -6.21 35.35 -5.32
N GLN A 68 -6.08 35.64 -6.62
CA GLN A 68 -6.17 36.98 -7.18
C GLN A 68 -7.55 37.29 -7.78
N ALA A 69 -8.42 36.29 -7.91
CA ALA A 69 -9.74 36.40 -8.55
C ALA A 69 -10.76 37.28 -7.79
N GLY A 70 -10.48 37.67 -6.55
CA GLY A 70 -11.39 38.46 -5.72
C GLY A 70 -12.55 37.64 -5.15
N GLY A 71 -13.59 38.33 -4.67
CA GLY A 71 -14.82 37.73 -4.15
C GLY A 71 -14.99 37.82 -2.64
N ALA A 72 -16.06 37.18 -2.16
CA ALA A 72 -16.47 37.24 -0.77
C ALA A 72 -15.34 36.79 0.17
N ASN A 73 -15.09 37.59 1.22
CA ASN A 73 -14.03 37.37 2.21
C ASN A 73 -12.59 37.36 1.64
N ALA A 74 -12.35 37.92 0.45
CA ALA A 74 -11.00 38.05 -0.12
C ALA A 74 -10.21 39.27 0.43
N SER A 75 -10.79 40.04 1.35
CA SER A 75 -10.13 41.13 2.08
C SER A 75 -10.78 41.36 3.46
N PRO A 76 -10.27 42.29 4.30
CA PRO A 76 -10.94 42.71 5.54
C PRO A 76 -12.34 43.32 5.33
N GLY A 77 -12.66 43.76 4.12
CA GLY A 77 -14.04 44.02 3.70
C GLY A 77 -14.69 42.74 3.20
N PHE A 78 -15.98 42.54 3.47
CA PHE A 78 -16.75 41.34 3.11
C PHE A 78 -16.63 40.90 1.63
N ASP A 79 -16.11 41.76 0.75
CA ASP A 79 -15.81 41.48 -0.64
C ASP A 79 -14.53 42.22 -1.10
N ARG A 80 -13.95 41.80 -2.22
CA ARG A 80 -12.84 42.50 -2.89
C ARG A 80 -12.87 42.25 -4.39
N ASP A 81 -12.61 43.29 -5.18
CA ASP A 81 -12.32 43.14 -6.60
C ASP A 81 -11.11 42.21 -6.84
N SER A 82 -11.08 41.60 -8.02
CA SER A 82 -9.87 40.93 -8.49
C SER A 82 -8.73 41.93 -8.62
N LEU A 83 -7.52 41.48 -8.29
CA LEU A 83 -6.30 42.28 -8.42
C LEU A 83 -5.31 41.50 -9.27
N VAL A 84 -5.09 41.97 -10.50
CA VAL A 84 -4.34 41.23 -11.52
C VAL A 84 -3.07 42.00 -11.87
N ASN A 85 -1.93 41.31 -11.82
CA ASN A 85 -0.73 41.79 -12.48
C ASN A 85 -0.82 41.48 -13.98
N PRO A 86 -0.86 42.48 -14.88
CA PRO A 86 -0.96 42.24 -16.31
C PRO A 86 0.19 41.40 -16.87
N TRP A 87 1.40 41.54 -16.30
CA TRP A 87 2.56 40.73 -16.72
C TRP A 87 2.39 39.25 -16.39
N ASP A 88 1.78 38.89 -15.25
CA ASP A 88 1.53 37.48 -14.89
C ASP A 88 0.67 36.81 -15.97
N TYR A 89 -0.38 37.50 -16.45
CA TYR A 89 -1.27 36.97 -17.47
C TYR A 89 -0.60 36.83 -18.84
N VAL A 90 0.18 37.83 -19.26
CA VAL A 90 0.93 37.82 -20.53
C VAL A 90 1.94 36.66 -20.54
N LEU A 91 2.82 36.61 -19.53
CA LEU A 91 3.87 35.59 -19.42
C LEU A 91 3.29 34.19 -19.29
N MET A 92 2.21 34.04 -18.52
CA MET A 92 1.50 32.77 -18.39
C MET A 92 0.95 32.27 -19.73
N LEU A 93 0.27 33.13 -20.51
CA LEU A 93 -0.32 32.70 -21.78
C LEU A 93 0.76 32.41 -22.83
N GLU A 94 1.79 33.24 -22.93
CA GLU A 94 2.93 32.99 -23.83
C GLU A 94 3.65 31.68 -23.49
N GLY A 95 3.86 31.40 -22.20
CA GLY A 95 4.41 30.13 -21.74
C GLY A 95 3.49 28.94 -22.04
N ALA A 96 2.17 29.09 -21.91
CA ALA A 96 1.20 28.03 -22.17
C ALA A 96 1.23 27.54 -23.63
N VAL A 97 1.56 28.41 -24.59
CA VAL A 97 1.69 28.06 -26.01
C VAL A 97 2.80 27.02 -26.24
N LEU A 98 3.86 27.03 -25.42
CA LEU A 98 4.94 26.03 -25.52
C LEU A 98 4.45 24.61 -25.26
N PHE A 99 3.41 24.44 -24.43
CA PHE A 99 2.79 23.14 -24.19
C PHE A 99 1.89 22.73 -25.36
N ALA A 100 1.15 23.68 -25.94
CA ALA A 100 0.24 23.40 -27.05
C ALA A 100 0.98 22.95 -28.32
N ALA A 101 2.15 23.52 -28.61
CA ALA A 101 2.99 23.14 -29.75
C ALA A 101 3.50 21.68 -29.69
N ALA A 102 3.55 21.11 -28.49
CA ALA A 102 4.00 19.73 -28.25
C ALA A 102 2.84 18.72 -28.11
N ALA A 103 1.59 19.18 -28.17
CA ALA A 103 0.43 18.31 -28.10
C ALA A 103 0.37 17.41 -29.35
N THR A 104 0.21 16.11 -29.15
CA THR A 104 0.13 15.14 -30.26
C THR A 104 -1.11 14.28 -30.18
N ARG A 105 -1.62 13.86 -31.34
CA ARG A 105 -2.71 12.89 -31.44
C ARG A 105 -2.12 11.48 -31.52
N LYS A 106 -2.64 10.55 -30.71
CA LYS A 106 -2.11 9.19 -30.62
C LYS A 106 -2.62 8.35 -31.80
N LEU A 107 -1.75 7.98 -32.75
CA LEU A 107 -2.10 7.13 -33.90
C LEU A 107 -1.85 5.62 -33.68
N GLU A 108 -1.04 5.22 -32.68
CA GLU A 108 -0.50 3.84 -32.58
C GLU A 108 -0.94 3.00 -31.35
N SER A 109 -2.14 3.18 -30.79
CA SER A 109 -2.66 2.12 -29.90
C SER A 109 -4.17 2.06 -29.90
N ALA A 110 -4.73 0.85 -30.00
CA ALA A 110 -6.16 0.51 -29.99
C ALA A 110 -6.88 0.90 -28.67
N GLY A 111 -7.02 2.19 -28.42
CA GLY A 111 -7.84 2.82 -27.39
C GLY A 111 -8.24 4.22 -27.88
N PRO A 112 -9.37 4.78 -27.39
CA PRO A 112 -10.00 5.96 -27.98
C PRO A 112 -9.04 7.15 -28.07
N ASP A 113 -9.17 7.94 -29.14
CA ASP A 113 -8.42 9.13 -29.58
C ASP A 113 -8.07 10.13 -28.46
N ALA A 114 -7.19 9.75 -27.54
CA ALA A 114 -6.76 10.62 -26.46
C ALA A 114 -5.65 11.55 -26.96
N LEU A 115 -5.93 12.85 -26.97
CA LEU A 115 -4.90 13.88 -27.11
C LEU A 115 -3.86 13.69 -26.00
N THR A 116 -2.59 13.60 -26.38
CA THR A 116 -1.47 13.55 -25.42
C THR A 116 -0.92 14.96 -25.29
N PHE A 117 -1.13 15.56 -24.12
CA PHE A 117 -0.58 16.86 -23.76
C PHE A 117 0.62 16.70 -22.81
N PRO A 118 1.66 17.55 -22.91
CA PRO A 118 2.83 17.44 -22.05
C PRO A 118 2.48 17.45 -20.56
N PHE A 119 3.01 16.47 -19.85
CA PHE A 119 2.85 16.27 -18.41
C PHE A 119 1.41 16.17 -17.90
N THR A 120 0.48 15.76 -18.77
CA THR A 120 -0.93 15.53 -18.40
C THR A 120 -1.21 14.06 -18.16
N VAL A 121 -1.95 13.78 -17.09
CA VAL A 121 -2.43 12.44 -16.72
C VAL A 121 -3.88 12.53 -16.24
N ARG A 122 -4.58 11.40 -16.21
CA ARG A 122 -5.96 11.39 -15.72
C ARG A 122 -6.03 11.83 -14.27
N ALA A 123 -7.08 12.59 -13.97
CA ALA A 123 -7.36 13.04 -12.62
C ALA A 123 -7.55 11.88 -11.64
N SER A 124 -7.09 12.08 -10.41
CA SER A 124 -7.17 11.17 -9.29
C SER A 124 -7.56 11.97 -8.04
N SER A 125 -8.62 11.56 -7.34
CA SER A 125 -9.06 12.24 -6.10
C SER A 125 -8.26 11.81 -4.86
N VAL A 126 -6.96 11.57 -4.98
CA VAL A 126 -6.11 11.18 -3.84
C VAL A 126 -4.83 11.99 -3.75
N GLY A 127 -4.24 12.06 -2.56
CA GLY A 127 -2.90 12.63 -2.32
C GLY A 127 -2.84 14.15 -2.08
N TYR A 128 -3.96 14.80 -1.74
CA TYR A 128 -4.03 16.21 -1.33
C TYR A 128 -5.13 16.46 -0.28
N GLY A 129 -4.97 17.50 0.54
CA GLY A 129 -5.76 17.71 1.76
C GLY A 129 -7.24 18.05 1.58
N SER A 130 -7.66 18.48 0.39
CA SER A 130 -9.06 18.82 0.08
C SER A 130 -9.73 17.83 -0.88
N ALA A 131 -9.21 16.62 -1.00
CA ALA A 131 -9.71 15.67 -1.99
C ALA A 131 -11.13 15.20 -1.68
N SER A 132 -12.03 15.28 -2.66
CA SER A 132 -13.42 14.83 -2.53
C SER A 132 -13.82 13.80 -3.59
N MET A 133 -14.75 12.92 -3.22
CA MET A 133 -15.42 11.95 -4.11
C MET A 133 -16.17 12.61 -5.27
N SER A 134 -16.72 13.81 -5.06
CA SER A 134 -17.48 14.57 -6.06
C SER A 134 -16.60 15.10 -7.18
N ASP A 135 -15.31 15.27 -6.93
CA ASP A 135 -14.45 16.07 -7.81
C ASP A 135 -14.08 15.27 -9.07
N GLU A 136 -13.98 13.93 -9.01
CA GLU A 136 -13.59 13.09 -10.16
C GLU A 136 -14.53 13.17 -11.37
N ALA A 137 -15.81 13.52 -11.18
CA ALA A 137 -16.79 13.53 -12.26
C ALA A 137 -16.72 14.81 -13.10
N ASP A 138 -16.38 15.93 -12.47
CA ASP A 138 -16.41 17.27 -13.07
C ASP A 138 -15.01 17.92 -13.15
N THR A 139 -13.93 17.19 -12.85
CA THR A 139 -12.55 17.69 -13.00
C THR A 139 -11.98 17.41 -14.37
N ARG A 140 -11.20 18.36 -14.91
CA ARG A 140 -10.31 18.07 -16.05
C ARG A 140 -9.13 17.22 -15.58
N ASP A 141 -8.43 16.63 -16.55
CA ASP A 141 -7.20 15.88 -16.31
C ASP A 141 -6.16 16.71 -15.51
N GLU A 142 -5.31 16.01 -14.76
CA GLU A 142 -4.25 16.60 -13.95
C GLU A 142 -3.08 17.07 -14.81
N LEU A 143 -2.45 18.17 -14.39
CA LEU A 143 -1.24 18.69 -15.01
C LEU A 143 -0.10 18.75 -14.00
N TRP A 144 1.07 18.27 -14.40
CA TRP A 144 2.28 18.27 -13.57
C TRP A 144 3.30 19.24 -14.14
N LEU A 145 3.47 20.39 -13.50
CA LEU A 145 4.34 21.46 -14.02
C LEU A 145 5.75 21.34 -13.44
N PRO A 146 6.79 21.21 -14.27
CA PRO A 146 8.18 21.14 -13.80
C PRO A 146 8.64 22.48 -13.21
N LEU A 147 9.48 22.39 -12.18
CA LEU A 147 10.22 23.48 -11.57
C LEU A 147 11.71 23.15 -11.64
N TRP A 148 12.52 24.16 -11.91
CA TRP A 148 13.97 24.07 -12.03
C TRP A 148 14.61 25.32 -11.45
N GLN A 149 15.90 25.23 -11.08
CA GLN A 149 16.62 26.32 -10.42
C GLN A 149 17.53 27.11 -11.36
N HIS A 150 18.05 26.47 -12.42
CA HIS A 150 18.97 27.10 -13.37
C HIS A 150 18.22 27.77 -14.52
N PRO A 151 18.62 28.97 -14.98
CA PRO A 151 17.98 29.61 -16.13
C PRO A 151 17.96 28.68 -17.36
N ALA A 152 16.82 28.62 -18.04
CA ALA A 152 16.62 27.81 -19.24
C ALA A 152 16.29 28.71 -20.44
N GLY A 153 16.93 28.45 -21.58
CA GLY A 153 16.65 29.12 -22.84
C GLY A 153 15.39 28.59 -23.51
N LEU A 154 14.82 29.36 -24.44
CA LEU A 154 13.61 28.98 -25.16
C LEU A 154 13.76 27.65 -25.94
N ALA A 155 14.94 27.38 -26.51
CA ALA A 155 15.22 26.15 -27.23
C ALA A 155 15.17 24.92 -26.30
N GLU A 156 15.74 25.04 -25.09
CA GLU A 156 15.73 23.98 -24.07
C GLU A 156 14.31 23.72 -23.58
N LEU A 157 13.52 24.77 -23.34
CA LEU A 157 12.12 24.65 -22.95
C LEU A 157 11.28 23.96 -24.04
N ARG A 158 11.48 24.33 -25.31
CA ARG A 158 10.80 23.66 -26.44
C ARG A 158 11.16 22.18 -26.49
N ALA A 159 12.42 21.82 -26.30
CA ALA A 159 12.85 20.43 -26.27
C ALA A 159 12.21 19.67 -25.10
N LEU A 160 12.23 20.25 -23.90
CA LEU A 160 11.63 19.68 -22.69
C LEU A 160 10.13 19.40 -22.87
N PHE A 161 9.36 20.39 -23.34
CA PHE A 161 7.91 20.24 -23.51
C PHE A 161 7.56 19.33 -24.68
N SER A 162 8.36 19.31 -25.75
CA SER A 162 8.19 18.38 -26.88
C SER A 162 8.41 16.93 -26.47
N GLU A 163 9.35 16.68 -25.55
CA GLU A 163 9.53 15.35 -25.01
C GLU A 163 8.45 14.99 -24.00
N GLY A 164 8.14 15.91 -23.06
CA GLY A 164 6.94 16.08 -22.21
C GLY A 164 6.18 14.86 -21.65
N ARG A 165 6.68 13.65 -21.84
CA ARG A 165 5.97 12.39 -21.61
C ARG A 165 6.61 11.69 -20.43
N ALA A 166 5.89 11.68 -19.31
CA ALA A 166 6.25 10.83 -18.19
C ALA A 166 6.08 9.35 -18.61
N LYS A 167 7.12 8.55 -18.38
CA LYS A 167 7.11 7.10 -18.60
C LYS A 167 7.33 6.39 -17.29
N VAL A 168 6.59 5.30 -17.10
CA VAL A 168 6.79 4.36 -16.02
C VAL A 168 7.68 3.25 -16.54
N ASP A 169 8.85 3.11 -15.92
CA ASP A 169 9.73 1.98 -16.16
C ASP A 169 9.17 0.72 -15.51
N LEU A 170 9.18 -0.37 -16.28
CA LEU A 170 8.70 -1.68 -15.89
C LEU A 170 9.88 -2.64 -16.00
N ARG A 171 10.53 -2.85 -14.86
CA ARG A 171 11.61 -3.84 -14.72
C ARG A 171 11.01 -5.17 -14.31
N ARG A 172 11.20 -6.20 -15.13
CA ARG A 172 10.74 -7.54 -14.81
C ARG A 172 11.77 -8.57 -15.26
N ALA A 173 12.34 -9.31 -14.31
CA ALA A 173 13.23 -10.44 -14.56
C ALA A 173 14.31 -10.17 -15.63
N GLY A 174 15.00 -9.03 -15.54
CA GLY A 174 16.08 -8.65 -16.46
C GLY A 174 15.64 -7.96 -17.77
N SER A 175 14.33 -7.87 -18.06
CA SER A 175 13.80 -7.07 -19.16
C SER A 175 13.40 -5.67 -18.66
N LEU A 176 13.90 -4.65 -19.35
CA LEU A 176 13.48 -3.25 -19.16
C LEU A 176 12.50 -2.89 -20.27
N SER A 177 11.27 -2.60 -19.89
CA SER A 177 10.27 -1.99 -20.77
C SER A 177 9.76 -0.70 -20.14
N SER A 178 9.12 0.16 -20.91
CA SER A 178 8.48 1.36 -20.37
C SER A 178 7.12 1.57 -21.01
N ARG A 179 6.22 2.23 -20.28
CA ARG A 179 4.92 2.67 -20.81
C ARG A 179 4.65 4.12 -20.42
N PRO A 180 3.80 4.84 -21.17
CA PRO A 180 3.35 6.17 -20.75
C PRO A 180 2.65 6.14 -19.38
N ALA A 181 2.85 7.19 -18.59
CA ALA A 181 2.08 7.44 -17.39
C ALA A 181 0.63 7.80 -17.75
N VAL A 182 -0.33 7.23 -17.03
CA VAL A 182 -1.77 7.45 -17.29
C VAL A 182 -2.48 8.11 -16.11
N THR A 183 -1.87 8.08 -14.92
CA THR A 183 -2.46 8.57 -13.65
C THR A 183 -1.47 9.38 -12.85
N GLY A 184 -1.95 10.12 -11.84
CA GLY A 184 -1.10 10.76 -10.86
C GLY A 184 -0.13 9.80 -10.17
N VAL A 185 -0.55 8.57 -9.85
CA VAL A 185 0.36 7.53 -9.30
C VAL A 185 1.46 7.15 -10.31
N ASP A 186 1.11 6.95 -11.58
CA ASP A 186 2.11 6.67 -12.60
C ASP A 186 3.09 7.83 -12.78
N PHE A 187 2.60 9.07 -12.71
CA PHE A 187 3.44 10.25 -12.81
C PHE A 187 4.40 10.35 -11.62
N ALA A 188 3.90 10.11 -10.40
CA ALA A 188 4.73 10.05 -9.20
C ALA A 188 5.84 8.98 -9.32
N ARG A 189 5.50 7.79 -9.84
CA ARG A 189 6.48 6.73 -10.14
C ARG A 189 7.52 7.18 -11.15
N ALA A 190 7.08 7.85 -12.23
CA ALA A 190 7.98 8.37 -13.25
C ALA A 190 8.93 9.43 -12.69
N VAL A 191 8.44 10.37 -11.88
CA VAL A 191 9.27 11.40 -11.20
C VAL A 191 10.33 10.74 -10.32
N THR A 192 9.94 9.71 -9.57
CA THR A 192 10.85 8.99 -8.66
C THR A 192 11.96 8.23 -9.40
N ASN A 193 11.72 7.83 -10.65
CA ASN A 193 12.69 7.13 -11.50
C ASN A 193 13.41 8.05 -12.51
N LEU A 194 13.03 9.32 -12.62
CA LEU A 194 13.53 10.24 -13.64
C LEU A 194 15.03 10.58 -13.45
N GLY A 195 15.46 10.76 -12.20
CA GLY A 195 16.76 11.33 -11.85
C GLY A 195 16.92 12.79 -12.29
N VAL A 196 17.71 13.58 -11.56
CA VAL A 196 17.90 15.03 -11.81
C VAL A 196 18.66 15.36 -13.10
N ALA A 197 19.04 14.36 -13.90
CA ALA A 197 19.87 14.52 -15.09
C ALA A 197 19.29 15.49 -16.15
N ARG A 198 18.02 15.89 -16.00
CA ARG A 198 17.32 16.86 -16.86
C ARG A 198 17.23 18.28 -16.30
N GLY A 199 17.89 18.56 -15.18
CA GLY A 199 17.87 19.89 -14.53
C GLY A 199 16.53 20.26 -13.88
N ILE A 200 15.60 19.30 -13.75
CA ILE A 200 14.30 19.49 -13.08
C ILE A 200 14.46 19.11 -11.61
N ASP A 201 14.11 20.04 -10.72
CA ASP A 201 14.18 19.88 -9.26
C ASP A 201 12.91 19.24 -8.70
N SER A 202 11.75 19.65 -9.22
CA SER A 202 10.46 19.19 -8.72
C SER A 202 9.35 19.38 -9.75
N PHE A 203 8.19 18.78 -9.48
CA PHE A 203 6.94 19.02 -10.19
C PHE A 203 5.88 19.53 -9.22
N VAL A 204 5.05 20.46 -9.66
CA VAL A 204 3.81 20.82 -8.95
C VAL A 204 2.64 20.16 -9.65
N ARG A 205 1.92 19.33 -8.90
CA ARG A 205 0.69 18.67 -9.36
C ARG A 205 -0.47 19.64 -9.25
N TYR A 206 -1.18 19.88 -10.34
CA TYR A 206 -2.37 20.72 -10.40
C TYR A 206 -3.60 19.89 -10.78
N GLY A 207 -4.69 20.13 -10.05
CA GLY A 207 -6.04 19.66 -10.39
C GLY A 207 -6.91 20.84 -10.79
N PHE A 208 -7.76 20.65 -11.80
CA PHE A 208 -8.68 21.68 -12.28
C PHE A 208 -10.07 21.38 -11.72
N HIS A 209 -10.45 22.11 -10.67
CA HIS A 209 -11.70 21.88 -9.93
C HIS A 209 -12.70 22.99 -10.15
N VAL A 210 -13.98 22.65 -10.21
CA VAL A 210 -15.09 23.61 -10.24
C VAL A 210 -15.33 24.12 -8.82
N ARG A 211 -14.91 25.36 -8.52
CA ARG A 211 -14.99 25.94 -7.16
C ARG A 211 -15.61 27.33 -7.08
N ASN A 212 -15.97 27.93 -8.20
CA ASN A 212 -16.65 29.23 -8.25
C ASN A 212 -17.66 29.25 -9.41
N GLY A 213 -18.88 28.76 -9.17
CA GLY A 213 -19.87 28.58 -10.24
C GLY A 213 -19.43 27.51 -11.24
N LEU A 214 -19.49 27.81 -12.56
CA LEU A 214 -19.07 26.91 -13.65
C LEU A 214 -17.59 27.08 -14.05
N SER A 215 -16.83 27.92 -13.34
CA SER A 215 -15.42 28.18 -13.66
C SER A 215 -14.49 27.20 -12.97
N TYR A 216 -13.47 26.75 -13.72
CA TYR A 216 -12.43 25.88 -13.22
C TYR A 216 -11.33 26.70 -12.53
N LEU A 217 -10.77 26.18 -11.44
CA LEU A 217 -9.58 26.73 -10.80
C LEU A 217 -8.47 25.69 -10.81
N ALA A 218 -7.30 26.07 -11.31
CA ALA A 218 -6.07 25.31 -11.21
C ALA A 218 -5.60 25.35 -9.75
N THR A 219 -5.87 24.28 -9.01
CA THR A 219 -5.54 24.17 -7.59
C THR A 219 -4.27 23.33 -7.44
N PRO A 220 -3.22 23.85 -6.78
CA PRO A 220 -2.04 23.05 -6.49
C PRO A 220 -2.40 21.94 -5.49
N LEU A 221 -2.14 20.69 -5.88
CA LEU A 221 -2.41 19.47 -5.10
C LEU A 221 -1.16 18.98 -4.35
N GLY A 222 -0.01 19.62 -4.56
CA GLY A 222 1.23 19.33 -3.86
C GLY A 222 2.45 19.41 -4.76
N ARG A 223 3.62 19.52 -4.14
CA ARG A 223 4.91 19.50 -4.81
C ARG A 223 5.57 18.12 -4.66
N TRP A 224 6.26 17.70 -5.71
CA TRP A 224 6.91 16.41 -5.83
C TRP A 224 8.35 16.61 -6.24
N HIS A 225 9.29 16.34 -5.33
CA HIS A 225 10.72 16.47 -5.61
C HIS A 225 11.21 15.33 -6.48
N VAL A 226 12.08 15.65 -7.43
CA VAL A 226 12.81 14.68 -8.24
C VAL A 226 14.01 14.23 -7.41
N PRO A 227 14.16 12.94 -7.10
CA PRO A 227 15.28 12.48 -6.29
C PRO A 227 16.61 12.56 -7.06
N ASP A 228 17.71 12.76 -6.33
CA ASP A 228 19.07 12.82 -6.87
C ASP A 228 19.44 11.59 -7.71
N ARG A 229 18.93 10.43 -7.27
CA ARG A 229 19.10 9.15 -7.93
C ARG A 229 17.74 8.44 -8.04
N PRO A 230 17.52 7.66 -9.12
CA PRO A 230 16.34 6.81 -9.23
C PRO A 230 16.19 5.93 -7.98
N SER A 231 15.01 5.91 -7.39
CA SER A 231 14.80 5.18 -6.15
C SER A 231 14.21 3.79 -6.41
N GLU A 232 15.01 2.76 -6.15
CA GLU A 232 14.67 1.36 -6.45
C GLU A 232 13.46 0.81 -5.68
N HIS A 233 12.97 1.48 -4.63
CA HIS A 233 11.79 1.02 -3.90
C HIS A 233 10.51 1.09 -4.75
N VAL A 234 10.44 1.94 -5.77
CA VAL A 234 9.29 2.01 -6.68
C VAL A 234 9.23 0.80 -7.63
N ASP A 235 10.36 0.09 -7.82
CA ASP A 235 10.40 -1.15 -8.60
C ASP A 235 9.56 -2.27 -7.97
N LEU A 236 9.25 -2.17 -6.66
CA LEU A 236 8.29 -3.06 -5.97
C LEU A 236 6.92 -3.09 -6.67
N LEU A 237 6.55 -2.01 -7.36
CA LEU A 237 5.26 -1.86 -8.03
C LEU A 237 5.22 -2.46 -9.44
N ALA A 238 6.38 -2.73 -10.06
CA ALA A 238 6.44 -3.24 -11.43
C ALA A 238 5.68 -4.56 -11.62
N PRO A 239 5.76 -5.56 -10.72
CA PRO A 239 4.95 -6.79 -10.80
C PRO A 239 3.44 -6.56 -10.69
N LEU A 240 3.02 -5.46 -10.09
CA LEU A 240 1.61 -5.13 -9.84
C LEU A 240 0.98 -4.30 -10.96
N ASP A 241 1.76 -3.80 -11.91
CA ASP A 241 1.33 -2.77 -12.86
C ASP A 241 0.05 -3.12 -13.63
N ALA A 242 0.02 -4.29 -14.27
CA ALA A 242 -1.14 -4.76 -15.02
C ALA A 242 -2.37 -5.01 -14.13
N TRP A 243 -2.14 -5.46 -12.89
CA TRP A 243 -3.20 -5.72 -11.93
C TRP A 243 -3.79 -4.40 -11.39
N LEU A 244 -2.97 -3.41 -11.07
CA LEU A 244 -3.39 -2.07 -10.65
C LEU A 244 -4.27 -1.40 -11.72
N ALA A 245 -3.88 -1.52 -12.99
CA ALA A 245 -4.67 -1.01 -14.11
C ALA A 245 -6.04 -1.69 -14.20
N HIS A 246 -6.13 -3.00 -13.92
CA HIS A 246 -7.40 -3.73 -13.88
C HIS A 246 -8.25 -3.33 -12.66
N LEU A 247 -7.64 -3.25 -11.47
CA LEU A 247 -8.30 -2.82 -10.24
C LEU A 247 -8.94 -1.44 -10.41
N ARG A 248 -8.20 -0.47 -10.95
CA ARG A 248 -8.71 0.89 -11.18
C ARG A 248 -9.96 0.89 -12.04
N ARG A 249 -9.93 0.21 -13.20
CA ARG A 249 -11.09 0.11 -14.10
C ARG A 249 -12.32 -0.45 -13.38
N ARG A 250 -12.13 -1.41 -12.48
CA ARG A 250 -13.21 -2.02 -11.68
C ARG A 250 -13.71 -1.05 -10.61
N ALA A 251 -12.82 -0.42 -9.86
CA ALA A 251 -13.18 0.51 -8.80
C ALA A 251 -13.93 1.73 -9.35
N THR A 252 -13.60 2.20 -10.55
CA THR A 252 -14.28 3.34 -11.20
C THR A 252 -15.50 2.93 -12.05
N ALA A 253 -15.81 1.63 -12.16
CA ALA A 253 -16.95 1.19 -12.96
C ALA A 253 -18.29 1.62 -12.33
N LYS A 254 -19.29 1.88 -13.18
CA LYS A 254 -20.66 2.14 -12.73
C LYS A 254 -21.18 0.93 -11.96
N GLY A 255 -21.62 1.13 -10.73
CA GLY A 255 -22.09 0.05 -9.84
C GLY A 255 -20.99 -0.62 -8.99
N ALA A 256 -19.75 -0.13 -9.02
CA ALA A 256 -18.69 -0.62 -8.16
C ALA A 256 -19.05 -0.46 -6.66
N PRO A 257 -18.89 -1.51 -5.83
CA PRO A 257 -19.16 -1.44 -4.40
C PRO A 257 -18.41 -0.30 -3.73
N ALA A 258 -19.07 0.43 -2.82
CA ALA A 258 -18.46 1.55 -2.12
C ALA A 258 -17.21 1.13 -1.30
N SER A 259 -17.20 -0.09 -0.77
CA SER A 259 -16.04 -0.67 -0.07
C SER A 259 -14.83 -0.81 -1.00
N LEU A 260 -15.02 -1.31 -2.22
CA LEU A 260 -13.94 -1.45 -3.21
C LEU A 260 -13.40 -0.08 -3.65
N ARG A 261 -14.28 0.91 -3.86
CA ARG A 261 -13.87 2.29 -4.16
C ARG A 261 -13.01 2.89 -3.06
N ARG A 262 -13.41 2.74 -1.80
CA ARG A 262 -12.63 3.22 -0.65
C ARG A 262 -11.29 2.52 -0.53
N ALA A 263 -11.26 1.19 -0.65
CA ALA A 263 -10.02 0.40 -0.58
C ALA A 263 -9.04 0.77 -1.70
N SER A 264 -9.54 0.93 -2.94
CA SER A 264 -8.72 1.37 -4.07
C SER A 264 -8.10 2.75 -3.85
N ARG A 265 -8.86 3.71 -3.29
CA ARG A 265 -8.34 5.05 -2.99
C ARG A 265 -7.30 5.06 -1.87
N ARG A 266 -7.51 4.24 -0.83
CA ARG A 266 -6.52 4.05 0.23
C ARG A 266 -5.23 3.49 -0.37
N LEU A 267 -5.33 2.51 -1.26
CA LEU A 267 -4.18 1.98 -2.00
C LEU A 267 -3.50 3.05 -2.85
N GLU A 268 -4.23 3.82 -3.66
CA GLU A 268 -3.64 4.91 -4.45
C GLU A 268 -2.93 5.96 -3.59
N THR A 269 -3.50 6.30 -2.42
CA THR A 269 -2.86 7.20 -1.45
C THR A 269 -1.55 6.62 -0.93
N SER A 270 -1.55 5.36 -0.47
CA SER A 270 -0.32 4.70 0.00
C SER A 270 0.73 4.56 -1.11
N LEU A 271 0.33 4.37 -2.38
CA LEU A 271 1.24 4.31 -3.52
C LEU A 271 1.89 5.66 -3.80
N LEU A 272 1.14 6.77 -3.67
CA LEU A 272 1.69 8.12 -3.76
C LEU A 272 2.70 8.37 -2.63
N ASP A 273 2.38 7.98 -1.41
CA ASP A 273 3.29 8.15 -0.26
C ASP A 273 4.54 7.29 -0.37
N LEU A 274 4.43 6.07 -0.91
CA LEU A 274 5.58 5.22 -1.24
C LEU A 274 6.51 5.92 -2.25
N CYS A 275 5.97 6.63 -3.24
CA CYS A 275 6.80 7.39 -4.19
C CYS A 275 7.52 8.59 -3.54
N ARG A 276 7.08 9.05 -2.36
CA ARG A 276 7.73 10.14 -1.62
C ARG A 276 8.77 9.65 -0.61
N SER A 277 8.65 8.41 -0.15
CA SER A 277 9.46 7.90 0.95
C SER A 277 9.72 6.40 0.80
N ALA A 278 11.01 6.05 0.85
CA ALA A 278 11.47 4.66 0.89
C ALA A 278 11.34 4.02 2.29
N ALA A 279 10.75 4.70 3.28
CA ALA A 279 10.69 4.22 4.65
C ALA A 279 9.88 2.91 4.77
N PRO A 280 10.27 1.98 5.67
CA PRO A 280 9.52 0.74 5.87
C PRO A 280 8.03 0.94 6.15
N SER A 281 7.67 2.01 6.88
CA SER A 281 6.27 2.36 7.16
C SER A 281 5.44 2.66 5.91
N ALA A 282 6.04 3.25 4.87
CA ALA A 282 5.36 3.50 3.60
C ALA A 282 5.10 2.20 2.84
N VAL A 283 6.07 1.28 2.85
CA VAL A 283 5.92 -0.07 2.26
C VAL A 283 4.85 -0.86 3.02
N GLN A 284 4.87 -0.83 4.35
CA GLN A 284 3.83 -1.43 5.21
C GLN A 284 2.44 -0.86 4.89
N ALA A 285 2.31 0.46 4.70
CA ALA A 285 1.03 1.10 4.37
C ALA A 285 0.46 0.61 3.02
N VAL A 286 1.32 0.32 2.04
CA VAL A 286 0.89 -0.30 0.77
C VAL A 286 0.48 -1.76 0.97
N LEU A 287 1.24 -2.55 1.73
CA LEU A 287 0.90 -3.94 2.04
C LEU A 287 -0.47 -4.04 2.75
N ILE A 288 -0.70 -3.19 3.75
CA ILE A 288 -1.98 -3.11 4.48
C ILE A 288 -3.11 -2.77 3.50
N ALA A 289 -2.94 -1.75 2.66
CA ALA A 289 -3.95 -1.35 1.69
C ALA A 289 -4.24 -2.45 0.64
N LEU A 290 -3.23 -3.21 0.22
CA LEU A 290 -3.42 -4.38 -0.65
C LEU A 290 -4.24 -5.48 0.04
N GLY A 291 -3.99 -5.74 1.32
CA GLY A 291 -4.78 -6.68 2.12
C GLY A 291 -6.25 -6.26 2.24
N ASP A 292 -6.52 -4.96 2.45
CA ASP A 292 -7.88 -4.39 2.48
C ASP A 292 -8.59 -4.52 1.13
N VAL A 293 -7.86 -4.31 0.02
CA VAL A 293 -8.37 -4.53 -1.33
C VAL A 293 -8.71 -6.00 -1.54
N GLU A 294 -7.83 -6.94 -1.15
CA GLU A 294 -8.11 -8.38 -1.27
C GLU A 294 -9.38 -8.78 -0.51
N ALA A 295 -9.52 -8.35 0.75
CA ALA A 295 -10.72 -8.61 1.55
C ALA A 295 -11.99 -8.00 0.93
N SER A 296 -11.87 -6.84 0.29
CA SER A 296 -12.99 -6.20 -0.42
C SER A 296 -13.36 -6.96 -1.71
N LEU A 297 -12.36 -7.42 -2.47
CA LEU A 297 -12.55 -8.23 -3.66
C LEU A 297 -13.16 -9.60 -3.32
N ALA A 298 -12.71 -10.24 -2.24
CA ALA A 298 -13.23 -11.53 -1.78
C ALA A 298 -14.73 -11.46 -1.49
N ARG A 299 -15.21 -10.36 -0.89
CA ARG A 299 -16.65 -10.14 -0.64
C ARG A 299 -17.44 -9.85 -1.92
N ALA A 300 -16.82 -9.22 -2.91
CA ALA A 300 -17.46 -8.86 -4.18
C ALA A 300 -17.30 -9.94 -5.28
N ARG A 301 -16.66 -11.08 -4.99
CA ARG A 301 -16.24 -12.09 -5.99
C ARG A 301 -17.39 -12.69 -6.80
N GLN A 302 -18.57 -12.87 -6.20
CA GLN A 302 -19.74 -13.46 -6.86
C GLN A 302 -20.36 -12.55 -7.93
N HIS A 303 -19.99 -11.26 -7.94
CA HIS A 303 -20.53 -10.28 -8.86
C HIS A 303 -19.48 -9.73 -9.85
N ALA A 304 -18.25 -10.29 -9.85
CA ALA A 304 -17.15 -9.74 -10.63
C ALA A 304 -16.08 -10.77 -11.02
N GLU A 305 -15.63 -10.74 -12.28
CA GLU A 305 -14.39 -11.40 -12.75
C GLU A 305 -13.12 -10.69 -12.24
N ALA A 306 -13.12 -10.26 -10.97
CA ALA A 306 -11.95 -9.62 -10.38
C ALA A 306 -10.90 -10.69 -10.07
N ARG A 307 -9.62 -10.40 -10.36
CA ARG A 307 -8.52 -11.31 -9.99
C ARG A 307 -8.05 -11.01 -8.56
N PRO A 308 -7.66 -12.03 -7.76
CA PRO A 308 -7.01 -11.80 -6.48
C PRO A 308 -5.75 -10.93 -6.66
N VAL A 309 -5.27 -10.33 -5.56
CA VAL A 309 -3.98 -9.66 -5.58
C VAL A 309 -2.91 -10.69 -5.96
N PRO A 310 -2.02 -10.44 -6.95
CA PRO A 310 -0.99 -11.40 -7.30
C PRO A 310 -0.01 -11.60 -6.14
N ARG A 311 0.69 -12.73 -6.12
CA ARG A 311 1.73 -12.96 -5.11
C ARG A 311 2.85 -11.92 -5.24
N LEU A 312 3.24 -11.35 -4.10
CA LEU A 312 4.26 -10.30 -4.03
C LEU A 312 5.65 -10.90 -3.88
N PRO A 313 6.69 -10.37 -4.57
CA PRO A 313 8.04 -10.87 -4.43
C PRO A 313 8.61 -10.74 -3.00
N PRO A 314 9.58 -11.60 -2.62
CA PRO A 314 10.31 -11.54 -1.34
C PRO A 314 10.80 -10.16 -0.91
N LEU A 315 11.22 -9.31 -1.85
CA LEU A 315 11.77 -7.99 -1.58
C LEU A 315 10.82 -7.09 -0.76
N TRP A 316 9.50 -7.28 -0.88
CA TRP A 316 8.52 -6.57 -0.07
C TRP A 316 8.68 -6.83 1.43
N LEU A 317 9.07 -8.04 1.82
CA LEU A 317 9.30 -8.40 3.22
C LEU A 317 10.51 -7.64 3.79
N GLU A 318 11.60 -7.60 3.04
CA GLU A 318 12.84 -6.91 3.43
C GLU A 318 12.60 -5.40 3.57
N ARG A 319 11.94 -4.79 2.58
CA ARG A 319 11.72 -3.34 2.55
C ARG A 319 10.66 -2.86 3.54
N ALA A 320 9.77 -3.74 3.99
CA ALA A 320 8.74 -3.41 4.97
C ALA A 320 9.18 -3.65 6.42
N ASP A 321 10.32 -4.31 6.67
CA ASP A 321 10.76 -4.64 8.02
C ASP A 321 11.25 -3.40 8.77
N ASP A 322 10.47 -2.95 9.77
CA ASP A 322 10.82 -1.85 10.67
C ASP A 322 11.38 -2.34 12.01
N GLY A 323 11.58 -3.65 12.16
CA GLY A 323 12.04 -4.24 13.41
C GLY A 323 11.01 -4.22 14.55
N SER A 324 9.74 -3.89 14.29
CA SER A 324 8.68 -3.91 15.32
C SER A 324 8.26 -5.34 15.70
N LEU A 325 7.66 -5.46 16.89
CA LEU A 325 7.10 -6.73 17.38
C LEU A 325 5.92 -7.18 16.51
N GLU A 326 5.04 -6.23 16.17
CA GLU A 326 3.86 -6.45 15.34
C GLU A 326 4.25 -6.97 13.96
N PHE A 327 5.28 -6.39 13.34
CA PHE A 327 5.75 -6.83 12.02
C PHE A 327 6.27 -8.28 12.05
N ARG A 328 7.11 -8.63 13.04
CA ARG A 328 7.68 -9.98 13.14
C ARG A 328 6.60 -11.04 13.42
N LEU A 329 5.66 -10.75 14.31
CA LEU A 329 4.53 -11.63 14.60
C LEU A 329 3.61 -11.79 13.38
N ALA A 330 3.31 -10.69 12.69
CA ALA A 330 2.52 -10.70 11.45
C ALA A 330 3.20 -11.53 10.34
N ALA A 331 4.52 -11.38 10.18
CA ALA A 331 5.31 -12.17 9.24
C ALA A 331 5.29 -13.67 9.58
N ALA A 332 5.38 -14.03 10.86
CA ALA A 332 5.27 -15.43 11.30
C ALA A 332 3.90 -16.03 10.97
N LEU A 333 2.79 -15.31 11.22
CA LEU A 333 1.45 -15.77 10.83
C LEU A 333 1.32 -15.91 9.31
N ALA A 334 1.72 -14.88 8.57
CA ALA A 334 1.66 -14.87 7.11
C ALA A 334 2.44 -16.05 6.50
N GLY A 335 3.66 -16.28 6.97
CA GLY A 335 4.52 -17.38 6.56
C GLY A 335 4.04 -18.78 6.98
N ALA A 336 3.00 -18.87 7.81
CA ALA A 336 2.29 -20.12 8.14
C ALA A 336 1.04 -20.37 7.27
N GLY A 337 0.90 -19.66 6.15
CA GLY A 337 -0.21 -19.87 5.20
C GLY A 337 -1.49 -19.12 5.56
N LEU A 338 -1.38 -17.97 6.24
CA LEU A 338 -2.54 -17.20 6.71
C LEU A 338 -3.53 -16.84 5.60
N ARG A 339 -3.07 -16.56 4.38
CA ARG A 339 -3.93 -16.09 3.27
C ARG A 339 -5.12 -17.02 3.01
N ALA A 340 -4.92 -18.33 3.11
CA ALA A 340 -5.97 -19.32 2.90
C ALA A 340 -7.07 -19.29 3.98
N ARG A 341 -6.74 -18.75 5.17
CA ARG A 341 -7.67 -18.53 6.29
C ARG A 341 -8.45 -17.22 6.16
N LEU A 342 -7.85 -16.22 5.50
CA LEU A 342 -8.42 -14.89 5.30
C LEU A 342 -9.47 -14.88 4.18
N VAL A 343 -9.14 -15.50 3.05
CA VAL A 343 -9.92 -15.41 1.82
C VAL A 343 -9.92 -16.74 1.06
N PRO A 344 -10.93 -17.00 0.21
CA PRO A 344 -11.02 -18.24 -0.57
C PRO A 344 -10.11 -18.16 -1.80
N VAL A 345 -8.80 -18.06 -1.59
CA VAL A 345 -7.77 -18.10 -2.65
C VAL A 345 -6.97 -19.38 -2.53
N ARG A 346 -6.91 -20.17 -3.61
CA ARG A 346 -6.13 -21.42 -3.73
C ARG A 346 -5.37 -21.39 -5.04
N GLY A 347 -4.08 -21.75 -5.04
CA GLY A 347 -3.25 -21.73 -6.25
C GLY A 347 -3.18 -20.37 -6.97
N GLY A 348 -3.46 -19.26 -6.26
CA GLY A 348 -3.50 -17.91 -6.83
C GLY A 348 -4.82 -17.50 -7.52
N ALA A 349 -5.86 -18.32 -7.44
CA ALA A 349 -7.19 -18.03 -7.98
C ALA A 349 -8.27 -18.07 -6.89
N TRP A 350 -9.41 -17.42 -7.12
CA TRP A 350 -10.58 -17.61 -6.28
C TRP A 350 -11.07 -19.05 -6.35
N THR A 351 -11.56 -19.58 -5.24
CA THR A 351 -12.25 -20.87 -5.19
C THR A 351 -13.66 -20.68 -4.65
N ASP A 352 -14.61 -21.43 -5.20
CA ASP A 352 -15.97 -21.57 -4.68
C ASP A 352 -16.14 -22.86 -3.85
N ALA A 353 -15.05 -23.62 -3.66
CA ALA A 353 -15.08 -24.81 -2.82
C ALA A 353 -15.38 -24.42 -1.37
N ASP A 354 -16.39 -25.05 -0.78
CA ASP A 354 -16.67 -24.96 0.66
C ASP A 354 -15.73 -25.88 1.43
N ASP A 355 -14.44 -25.52 1.43
CA ASP A 355 -13.40 -26.25 2.12
C ASP A 355 -13.33 -25.92 3.62
N ALA A 356 -14.22 -25.04 4.11
CA ALA A 356 -14.28 -24.50 5.46
C ALA A 356 -12.93 -23.99 6.01
N ARG A 357 -11.95 -23.70 5.14
CA ARG A 357 -10.62 -23.22 5.57
C ARG A 357 -10.62 -21.72 5.84
N VAL A 358 -11.55 -20.97 5.25
CA VAL A 358 -11.75 -19.53 5.48
C VAL A 358 -12.50 -19.34 6.79
N VAL A 359 -11.78 -18.93 7.83
CA VAL A 359 -12.32 -18.80 9.20
C VAL A 359 -12.16 -17.39 9.76
N TRP A 360 -11.42 -16.52 9.07
CA TRP A 360 -11.21 -15.15 9.51
C TRP A 360 -12.46 -14.32 9.25
N THR A 361 -12.88 -13.56 10.26
CA THR A 361 -14.10 -12.73 10.21
C THR A 361 -13.78 -11.30 10.66
N ASP A 362 -14.80 -10.46 10.81
CA ASP A 362 -14.68 -9.10 11.38
C ASP A 362 -14.57 -9.12 12.93
N ALA A 363 -14.39 -10.29 13.56
CA ALA A 363 -14.09 -10.42 14.98
C ALA A 363 -12.68 -9.89 15.35
N ASP A 364 -12.40 -9.75 16.64
CA ASP A 364 -11.06 -9.38 17.12
C ASP A 364 -9.99 -10.42 16.76
N LEU A 365 -8.72 -9.99 16.76
CA LEU A 365 -7.56 -10.81 16.43
C LEU A 365 -7.53 -12.13 17.23
N LEU A 366 -7.83 -12.09 18.54
CA LEU A 366 -7.72 -13.27 19.40
C LEU A 366 -8.72 -14.35 18.97
N ARG A 367 -9.96 -13.97 18.70
CA ARG A 367 -11.01 -14.88 18.23
C ARG A 367 -10.68 -15.46 16.86
N ASN A 368 -10.15 -14.66 15.95
CA ASN A 368 -9.73 -15.14 14.63
C ASN A 368 -8.57 -16.15 14.74
N LEU A 369 -7.58 -15.89 15.61
CA LEU A 369 -6.49 -16.83 15.87
C LEU A 369 -6.98 -18.13 16.52
N HIS A 370 -7.96 -18.06 17.44
CA HIS A 370 -8.61 -19.25 18.01
C HIS A 370 -9.33 -20.06 16.94
N ALA A 371 -10.05 -19.40 16.02
CA ALA A 371 -10.72 -20.07 14.91
C ALA A 371 -9.73 -20.77 13.97
N CYS A 372 -8.59 -20.13 13.66
CA CYS A 372 -7.51 -20.75 12.89
C CYS A 372 -6.96 -22.01 13.58
N LEU A 373 -6.71 -21.95 14.89
CA LEU A 373 -6.21 -23.09 15.68
C LEU A 373 -7.17 -24.27 15.67
N LEU A 374 -8.44 -24.02 15.97
CA LEU A 374 -9.47 -25.07 16.01
C LEU A 374 -9.67 -25.68 14.62
N ARG A 375 -9.61 -24.86 13.56
CA ARG A 375 -9.70 -25.37 12.19
C ARG A 375 -8.50 -26.22 11.81
N GLN A 376 -7.29 -25.80 12.19
CA GLN A 376 -6.08 -26.59 11.97
C GLN A 376 -6.14 -27.94 12.70
N GLU A 377 -6.66 -27.99 13.94
CA GLU A 377 -6.83 -29.25 14.68
C GLU A 377 -7.73 -30.24 13.94
N ILE A 378 -8.83 -29.75 13.34
CA ILE A 378 -9.76 -30.57 12.55
C ILE A 378 -9.07 -31.10 11.29
N GLU A 379 -8.36 -30.24 10.56
CA GLU A 379 -7.68 -30.60 9.31
C GLU A 379 -6.59 -31.65 9.52
N ASP A 380 -5.76 -31.47 10.56
CA ASP A 380 -4.75 -32.44 10.90
C ASP A 380 -5.39 -33.81 11.27
N GLY A 381 -6.67 -33.81 11.69
CA GLY A 381 -7.40 -34.97 12.20
C GLY A 381 -8.21 -35.74 11.17
N GLY A 382 -8.48 -35.11 10.04
CA GLY A 382 -9.12 -35.73 8.89
C GLY A 382 -8.16 -36.52 7.99
N THR A 383 -6.85 -36.30 8.09
CA THR A 383 -5.84 -37.09 7.36
C THR A 383 -5.84 -38.54 7.84
N THR A 384 -6.32 -39.45 6.99
CA THR A 384 -6.26 -40.89 7.22
C THR A 384 -4.88 -41.45 6.85
N ARG A 385 -4.55 -42.67 7.32
CA ARG A 385 -3.25 -43.33 7.05
C ARG A 385 -2.97 -43.55 5.55
N ASP A 386 -4.01 -43.60 4.72
CA ASP A 386 -3.89 -43.75 3.27
C ASP A 386 -3.48 -42.43 2.60
N ASP A 387 -3.92 -41.28 3.14
CA ASP A 387 -3.51 -39.94 2.69
C ASP A 387 -2.03 -39.64 2.99
N GLU A 388 -1.42 -40.31 3.98
CA GLU A 388 0.02 -40.18 4.29
C GLU A 388 0.93 -40.90 3.29
N ALA A 389 0.41 -41.93 2.59
CA ALA A 389 1.13 -42.63 1.52
C ALA A 389 1.03 -41.86 0.19
N ASP A 390 -0.13 -41.26 -0.10
CA ASP A 390 -0.31 -40.37 -1.23
C ASP A 390 0.40 -39.02 -1.04
N ALA A 391 0.46 -38.46 0.17
CA ALA A 391 1.26 -37.27 0.47
C ALA A 391 2.77 -37.50 0.25
N ARG A 392 3.28 -38.71 0.54
CA ARG A 392 4.67 -39.09 0.26
C ARG A 392 4.94 -39.30 -1.23
N SER A 393 3.96 -39.82 -1.97
CA SER A 393 4.05 -40.00 -3.43
C SER A 393 3.91 -38.67 -4.20
N HIS A 394 3.08 -37.74 -3.71
CA HIS A 394 2.93 -36.39 -4.26
C HIS A 394 4.11 -35.47 -3.94
N ALA A 395 4.78 -35.67 -2.80
CA ALA A 395 6.06 -35.02 -2.51
C ALA A 395 7.16 -35.40 -3.53
N ALA A 396 7.13 -36.63 -4.07
CA ALA A 396 8.07 -37.08 -5.11
C ALA A 396 7.72 -36.55 -6.52
N LEU A 397 6.51 -36.02 -6.73
CA LEU A 397 6.00 -35.52 -8.02
C LEU A 397 5.86 -33.99 -8.08
N GLY A 398 6.38 -33.24 -7.09
CA GLY A 398 6.44 -31.77 -7.12
C GLY A 398 5.08 -31.06 -7.11
N ARG A 399 4.00 -31.74 -6.69
CA ARG A 399 2.65 -31.16 -6.54
C ARG A 399 2.23 -31.22 -5.08
N LEU A 400 2.79 -30.36 -4.24
CA LEU A 400 2.34 -30.23 -2.86
C LEU A 400 1.24 -29.17 -2.77
N ASP A 401 0.21 -29.47 -1.99
CA ASP A 401 -0.58 -28.46 -1.26
C ASP A 401 0.41 -27.79 -0.28
N ASP A 402 1.21 -26.84 -0.81
CA ASP A 402 2.48 -26.27 -0.30
C ASP A 402 2.37 -25.50 1.05
N SER A 403 1.25 -25.65 1.76
CA SER A 403 0.86 -24.83 2.92
C SER A 403 1.34 -25.35 4.28
N ARG A 404 2.04 -26.49 4.37
CA ARG A 404 2.22 -27.20 5.66
C ARG A 404 3.47 -26.81 6.45
N HIS A 405 4.47 -26.18 5.85
CA HIS A 405 5.70 -25.84 6.55
C HIS A 405 5.89 -24.33 6.66
N PRO A 406 5.83 -23.76 7.88
CA PRO A 406 6.00 -22.32 8.07
C PRO A 406 7.38 -21.85 7.62
N ARG A 407 7.40 -20.74 6.88
CA ARG A 407 8.62 -20.11 6.33
C ARG A 407 9.22 -19.07 7.26
N CYS A 408 8.42 -18.57 8.19
CA CYS A 408 8.83 -17.64 9.24
C CYS A 408 8.29 -18.12 10.59
N PHE A 409 9.05 -17.91 11.67
CA PHE A 409 8.75 -18.40 13.01
C PHE A 409 8.72 -17.24 14.01
N ALA A 410 7.81 -17.30 14.97
CA ALA A 410 7.74 -16.32 16.05
C ALA A 410 8.84 -16.57 17.08
N ALA A 411 9.50 -15.51 17.53
CA ALA A 411 10.44 -15.58 18.64
C ALA A 411 9.69 -15.71 19.97
N LEU A 412 10.24 -16.49 20.91
CA LEU A 412 9.62 -16.73 22.21
C LEU A 412 9.38 -15.44 23.01
N GLY A 413 10.28 -14.46 22.95
CA GLY A 413 10.09 -13.17 23.62
C GLY A 413 9.09 -12.24 22.94
N ASP A 414 8.87 -12.38 21.64
CA ASP A 414 7.81 -11.65 20.94
C ASP A 414 6.44 -12.22 21.35
N LEU A 415 6.32 -13.54 21.51
CA LEU A 415 5.12 -14.19 22.04
C LEU A 415 4.86 -13.83 23.49
N ALA A 416 5.90 -13.71 24.33
CA ALA A 416 5.76 -13.19 25.68
C ALA A 416 5.14 -11.78 25.66
N ALA A 417 5.65 -10.89 24.80
CA ALA A 417 5.10 -9.54 24.65
C ALA A 417 3.65 -9.52 24.16
N PHE A 418 3.30 -10.37 23.20
CA PHE A 418 1.92 -10.53 22.74
C PHE A 418 0.99 -11.02 23.85
N ILE A 419 1.42 -11.99 24.66
CA ILE A 419 0.65 -12.53 25.78
C ILE A 419 0.43 -11.46 26.87
N ASP A 420 1.46 -10.67 27.16
CA ASP A 420 1.40 -9.56 28.12
C ASP A 420 0.53 -8.38 27.64
N GLY A 421 0.05 -8.40 26.39
CA GLY A 421 -0.71 -7.29 25.80
C GLY A 421 0.14 -6.08 25.44
N ARG A 422 1.44 -6.26 25.20
CA ARG A 422 2.39 -5.21 24.80
C ARG A 422 2.48 -5.02 23.28
N THR A 423 1.49 -5.50 22.54
CA THR A 423 1.39 -5.39 21.07
C THR A 423 0.12 -4.66 20.67
N ASP A 424 0.17 -3.91 19.58
CA ASP A 424 -1.03 -3.39 18.92
C ASP A 424 -1.65 -4.47 18.03
N ASP A 425 -2.73 -5.09 18.51
CA ASP A 425 -3.43 -6.17 17.80
C ASP A 425 -3.99 -5.72 16.44
N ALA A 426 -4.47 -4.47 16.34
CA ALA A 426 -5.04 -3.95 15.10
C ALA A 426 -3.95 -3.74 14.05
N ARG A 427 -2.79 -3.21 14.48
CA ARG A 427 -1.62 -3.08 13.61
C ARG A 427 -1.09 -4.44 13.18
N LEU A 428 -0.96 -5.40 14.10
CA LEU A 428 -0.51 -6.77 13.81
C LEU A 428 -1.42 -7.43 12.78
N GLU A 429 -2.74 -7.38 12.98
CA GLU A 429 -3.70 -7.96 12.04
C GLU A 429 -3.60 -7.32 10.64
N ALA A 430 -3.55 -5.99 10.57
CA ALA A 430 -3.45 -5.27 9.31
C ALA A 430 -2.18 -5.65 8.53
N LEU A 431 -1.03 -5.72 9.24
CA LEU A 431 0.24 -6.18 8.67
C LEU A 431 0.15 -7.64 8.22
N ALA A 432 -0.46 -8.52 9.02
CA ALA A 432 -0.55 -9.94 8.71
C ALA A 432 -1.37 -10.19 7.44
N ARG A 433 -2.48 -9.45 7.25
CA ARG A 433 -3.27 -9.47 6.01
C ARG A 433 -2.43 -9.08 4.80
N GLY A 434 -1.68 -7.98 4.88
CA GLY A 434 -0.80 -7.53 3.80
C GLY A 434 0.36 -8.48 3.49
N LEU A 435 1.05 -8.96 4.53
CA LEU A 435 2.17 -9.90 4.41
C LEU A 435 1.73 -11.28 3.91
N SER A 436 0.47 -11.66 4.11
CA SER A 436 -0.09 -12.92 3.58
C SER A 436 -0.06 -12.98 2.04
N LEU A 437 0.05 -11.82 1.38
CA LEU A 437 0.12 -11.70 -0.08
C LEU A 437 1.49 -12.06 -0.66
N LEU A 438 2.53 -12.19 0.17
CA LEU A 438 3.87 -12.53 -0.28
C LEU A 438 3.93 -13.94 -0.85
N ASP A 439 4.88 -14.13 -1.77
CA ASP A 439 5.28 -15.44 -2.24
C ASP A 439 6.20 -16.13 -1.22
N TRP A 440 5.60 -16.65 -0.15
CA TRP A 440 6.34 -17.30 0.94
C TRP A 440 7.11 -18.54 0.49
N ASP A 441 6.70 -19.19 -0.60
CA ASP A 441 7.33 -20.41 -1.09
C ASP A 441 8.71 -20.16 -1.72
N SER A 442 8.96 -18.95 -2.22
CA SER A 442 10.28 -18.55 -2.74
C SER A 442 11.21 -17.98 -1.66
N LEU A 443 10.72 -17.80 -0.42
CA LEU A 443 11.52 -17.31 0.69
C LEU A 443 12.28 -18.44 1.40
N PRO A 444 13.56 -18.24 1.77
CA PRO A 444 14.25 -19.17 2.64
C PRO A 444 13.61 -19.18 4.04
N HIS A 445 13.81 -20.26 4.80
CA HIS A 445 13.37 -20.30 6.19
C HIS A 445 14.07 -19.22 7.00
N ARG A 446 13.28 -18.33 7.61
CA ARG A 446 13.79 -17.25 8.45
C ARG A 446 13.82 -17.70 9.91
N ALA A 447 15.00 -17.69 10.51
CA ALA A 447 15.15 -17.92 11.94
C ALA A 447 14.40 -16.84 12.74
N PRO A 448 13.83 -17.19 13.91
CA PRO A 448 13.19 -16.21 14.76
C PRO A 448 14.23 -15.19 15.25
N ALA A 449 14.03 -13.93 14.90
CA ALA A 449 14.77 -12.80 15.46
C ALA A 449 13.86 -12.11 16.49
N GLY A 450 14.29 -11.94 17.73
CA GLY A 450 13.44 -11.31 18.74
C GLY A 450 14.02 -11.36 20.14
N LEU A 451 13.21 -10.94 21.11
CA LEU A 451 13.63 -10.86 22.51
C LEU A 451 13.93 -12.26 23.08
N ARG A 452 14.87 -12.33 24.01
CA ARG A 452 15.21 -13.56 24.77
C ARG A 452 14.34 -13.77 26.00
N THR A 453 13.25 -13.01 26.14
CA THR A 453 12.35 -13.11 27.29
C THR A 453 11.56 -14.42 27.20
N PRO A 454 11.56 -15.25 28.24
CA PRO A 454 10.75 -16.46 28.23
C PRO A 454 9.25 -16.14 28.28
N PRO A 455 8.40 -16.89 27.55
CA PRO A 455 6.96 -16.76 27.67
C PRO A 455 6.46 -17.39 28.98
N PRO A 456 5.22 -17.11 29.40
CA PRO A 456 4.63 -17.71 30.58
C PRO A 456 4.64 -19.25 30.53
N SER A 457 4.83 -19.89 31.69
CA SER A 457 4.87 -21.36 31.80
C SER A 457 3.59 -22.04 31.30
N SER A 458 2.44 -21.36 31.39
CA SER A 458 1.17 -21.85 30.84
C SER A 458 1.23 -22.00 29.31
N PHE A 459 1.79 -21.03 28.61
CA PHE A 459 2.04 -21.11 27.17
C PHE A 459 3.02 -22.24 26.85
N ALA A 460 4.17 -22.29 27.55
CA ALA A 460 5.18 -23.32 27.33
C ALA A 460 4.61 -24.74 27.47
N LEU A 461 3.78 -24.97 28.49
CA LEU A 461 3.15 -26.26 28.75
C LEU A 461 2.23 -26.70 27.61
N LEU A 462 1.35 -25.79 27.16
CA LEU A 462 0.40 -26.08 26.09
C LEU A 462 1.11 -26.24 24.74
N ALA A 463 2.08 -25.38 24.43
CA ALA A 463 2.87 -25.43 23.20
C ALA A 463 3.62 -26.76 23.07
N LEU A 464 4.28 -27.23 24.14
CA LEU A 464 4.96 -28.53 24.15
C LEU A 464 3.98 -29.70 23.99
N ALA A 465 2.85 -29.68 24.70
CA ALA A 465 1.86 -30.76 24.59
C ALA A 465 1.24 -30.89 23.18
N LEU A 466 1.26 -29.80 22.40
CA LEU A 466 0.77 -29.77 21.03
C LEU A 466 1.85 -30.11 19.98
N ARG A 467 3.08 -29.65 20.18
CA ARG A 467 4.10 -29.59 19.11
C ARG A 467 5.33 -30.44 19.39
N TRP A 468 5.51 -30.95 20.59
CA TRP A 468 6.70 -31.71 20.98
C TRP A 468 6.37 -33.19 21.23
N CYS A 469 7.26 -34.07 20.76
CA CYS A 469 7.29 -35.48 21.11
C CYS A 469 8.75 -35.97 21.24
N PRO A 470 9.02 -37.01 22.05
CA PRO A 470 10.33 -37.62 22.12
C PRO A 470 10.78 -38.19 20.76
N PRO A 471 12.09 -38.22 20.46
CA PRO A 471 12.61 -38.91 19.29
C PRO A 471 12.12 -40.37 19.24
N GLY A 472 11.71 -40.83 18.06
CA GLY A 472 11.20 -42.20 17.87
C GLY A 472 9.75 -42.42 18.34
N GLN A 473 9.07 -41.41 18.89
CA GLN A 473 7.65 -41.50 19.24
C GLN A 473 6.78 -40.65 18.31
N ALA A 474 5.65 -41.21 17.87
CA ALA A 474 4.68 -40.47 17.09
C ALA A 474 4.00 -39.38 17.94
N ALA A 475 3.82 -38.20 17.35
CA ALA A 475 3.00 -37.14 17.92
C ALA A 475 1.54 -37.62 17.98
N ARG A 476 1.01 -37.79 19.18
CA ARG A 476 -0.42 -38.09 19.41
C ARG A 476 -1.20 -36.81 19.69
N ARG A 477 -2.43 -36.77 19.19
CA ARG A 477 -3.39 -35.71 19.50
C ARG A 477 -3.74 -35.69 20.98
N THR A 478 -4.10 -34.52 21.49
CA THR A 478 -4.68 -34.36 22.82
C THR A 478 -6.07 -33.75 22.68
N PRO A 479 -7.11 -34.57 22.40
CA PRO A 479 -8.44 -34.07 22.06
C PRO A 479 -9.00 -33.11 23.11
N GLY A 480 -9.53 -31.98 22.65
CA GLY A 480 -10.17 -30.97 23.49
C GLY A 480 -9.20 -30.17 24.37
N LEU A 481 -7.88 -30.24 24.12
CA LEU A 481 -6.91 -29.31 24.71
C LEU A 481 -7.11 -27.90 24.15
N LEU A 482 -7.10 -27.74 22.82
CA LEU A 482 -7.26 -26.45 22.16
C LEU A 482 -8.66 -25.86 22.40
N THR A 483 -9.71 -26.68 22.30
CA THR A 483 -11.09 -26.24 22.60
C THR A 483 -11.21 -25.62 24.00
N ARG A 484 -10.60 -26.24 25.01
CA ARG A 484 -10.61 -25.72 26.39
C ARG A 484 -9.76 -24.46 26.53
N ALA A 485 -8.59 -24.43 25.90
CA ALA A 485 -7.70 -23.27 25.93
C ALA A 485 -8.38 -22.04 25.28
N CYS A 486 -8.96 -22.19 24.10
CA CYS A 486 -9.68 -21.13 23.39
C CYS A 486 -10.94 -20.68 24.15
N ALA A 487 -11.60 -21.58 24.90
CA ALA A 487 -12.71 -21.23 25.79
C ALA A 487 -12.28 -20.52 27.10
N GLY A 488 -10.98 -20.30 27.31
CA GLY A 488 -10.43 -19.66 28.51
C GLY A 488 -10.21 -20.60 29.71
N ASP A 489 -10.55 -21.90 29.59
CA ASP A 489 -10.34 -22.90 30.64
C ASP A 489 -8.89 -23.46 30.58
N LEU A 490 -7.93 -22.59 30.89
CA LEU A 490 -6.51 -22.94 30.92
C LEU A 490 -6.18 -23.97 32.00
N ALA A 491 -6.93 -23.99 33.10
CA ALA A 491 -6.72 -24.95 34.18
C ALA A 491 -6.95 -26.39 33.71
N ARG A 492 -8.08 -26.66 33.03
CA ARG A 492 -8.35 -28.00 32.47
C ARG A 492 -7.48 -28.29 31.26
N ALA A 493 -7.17 -27.30 30.41
CA ALA A 493 -6.22 -27.49 29.31
C ALA A 493 -4.82 -27.88 29.82
N ALA A 494 -4.32 -27.22 30.87
CA ALA A 494 -3.05 -27.54 31.51
C ALA A 494 -3.04 -28.93 32.16
N LYS A 495 -4.17 -29.40 32.71
CA LYS A 495 -4.29 -30.78 33.22
C LYS A 495 -4.12 -31.80 32.09
N LEU A 496 -4.73 -31.57 30.92
CA LEU A 496 -4.57 -32.42 29.75
C LEU A 496 -3.13 -32.40 29.21
N ALA A 497 -2.53 -31.22 29.12
CA ALA A 497 -1.15 -31.04 28.68
C ALA A 497 -0.14 -31.75 29.60
N ARG A 498 -0.29 -31.63 30.93
CA ARG A 498 0.53 -32.37 31.90
C ARG A 498 0.37 -33.87 31.78
N ARG A 499 -0.86 -34.37 31.64
CA ARG A 499 -1.12 -35.80 31.41
C ARG A 499 -0.43 -36.28 30.13
N ARG A 500 -0.45 -35.47 29.08
CA ARG A 500 0.19 -35.75 27.80
C ARG A 500 1.71 -35.87 27.93
N LEU A 501 2.35 -34.87 28.52
CA LEU A 501 3.80 -34.83 28.74
C LEU A 501 4.28 -35.92 29.71
N ARG A 502 3.50 -36.23 30.75
CA ARG A 502 3.78 -37.38 31.63
C ARG A 502 3.77 -38.70 30.87
N GLY A 503 2.86 -38.86 29.90
CA GLY A 503 2.87 -40.00 28.99
C GLY A 503 4.13 -40.11 28.11
N TYR A 504 4.90 -39.02 28.00
CA TYR A 504 6.20 -38.96 27.35
C TYR A 504 7.38 -38.98 28.34
N GLY A 505 7.14 -39.29 29.62
CA GLY A 505 8.19 -39.31 30.65
C GLY A 505 8.57 -37.94 31.21
N VAL A 506 7.92 -36.86 30.78
CA VAL A 506 8.20 -35.50 31.26
C VAL A 506 7.25 -35.14 32.40
N ALA A 507 7.77 -35.12 33.62
CA ALA A 507 7.02 -34.73 34.81
C ALA A 507 7.10 -33.21 35.04
N VAL A 508 6.05 -32.48 34.63
CA VAL A 508 5.92 -31.05 34.94
C VAL A 508 5.20 -30.88 36.29
N PRO A 509 5.75 -30.11 37.26
CA PRO A 509 5.13 -29.86 38.54
C PRO A 509 3.72 -29.26 38.41
N ALA A 510 2.87 -29.54 39.38
CA ALA A 510 1.56 -28.89 39.49
C ALA A 510 1.73 -27.51 40.11
N SER A 511 1.99 -26.50 39.29
CA SER A 511 1.86 -25.10 39.71
C SER A 511 0.45 -24.59 39.40
N ASP A 512 -0.07 -23.75 40.28
CA ASP A 512 -1.25 -22.95 39.99
C ASP A 512 -0.87 -21.89 38.95
N PHE A 513 -1.38 -22.06 37.73
CA PHE A 513 -1.19 -21.08 36.67
C PHE A 513 -2.11 -19.89 36.93
N VAL A 514 -1.63 -18.88 37.65
CA VAL A 514 -2.25 -17.55 37.61
C VAL A 514 -1.85 -16.92 36.28
N VAL A 515 -2.74 -17.00 35.30
CA VAL A 515 -2.47 -16.48 33.96
C VAL A 515 -3.24 -15.18 33.77
N PRO A 516 -2.58 -14.01 33.78
CA PRO A 516 -3.20 -12.82 33.23
C PRO A 516 -3.46 -13.07 31.73
N ALA A 517 -4.70 -12.87 31.28
CA ALA A 517 -5.14 -13.03 29.88
C ALA A 517 -5.11 -14.47 29.28
N PRO A 518 -6.01 -15.37 29.71
CA PRO A 518 -6.07 -16.75 29.20
C PRO A 518 -6.34 -16.84 27.68
N ALA A 519 -7.12 -15.90 27.13
CA ALA A 519 -7.40 -15.83 25.70
C ALA A 519 -6.14 -15.57 24.86
N ARG A 520 -5.22 -14.72 25.35
CA ARG A 520 -3.96 -14.41 24.65
C ARG A 520 -2.99 -15.58 24.67
N VAL A 521 -2.93 -16.33 25.78
CA VAL A 521 -2.13 -17.57 25.85
C VAL A 521 -2.61 -18.59 24.82
N ALA A 522 -3.91 -18.78 24.69
CA ALA A 522 -4.47 -19.67 23.68
C ALA A 522 -4.19 -19.15 22.25
N ALA A 523 -4.40 -17.86 22.00
CA ALA A 523 -4.15 -17.25 20.68
C ALA A 523 -2.67 -17.31 20.28
N ALA A 524 -1.74 -17.19 21.24
CA ALA A 524 -0.31 -17.31 21.00
C ALA A 524 0.10 -18.67 20.43
N LEU A 525 -0.71 -19.72 20.64
CA LEU A 525 -0.45 -21.04 20.07
C LEU A 525 -0.63 -21.07 18.55
N ALA A 526 -1.30 -20.09 17.95
CA ALA A 526 -1.51 -19.99 16.50
C ALA A 526 -0.21 -19.65 15.76
N PHE A 527 0.74 -19.01 16.44
CA PHE A 527 2.02 -18.64 15.84
C PHE A 527 2.92 -19.87 15.63
N PRO A 528 3.59 -19.99 14.47
CA PRO A 528 4.53 -21.07 14.24
C PRO A 528 5.77 -20.93 15.13
N LEU A 529 6.21 -22.04 15.72
CA LEU A 529 7.44 -22.13 16.51
C LEU A 529 8.51 -22.90 15.74
N SER A 530 9.76 -22.47 15.84
CA SER A 530 10.88 -23.23 15.30
C SER A 530 11.12 -24.49 16.15
N HIS A 531 11.64 -25.55 15.54
CA HIS A 531 11.99 -26.77 16.27
C HIS A 531 13.03 -26.51 17.38
N HIS A 532 13.91 -25.53 17.18
CA HIS A 532 14.87 -25.07 18.19
C HIS A 532 14.23 -24.38 19.39
N ALA A 533 13.01 -23.84 19.28
CA ALA A 533 12.32 -23.21 20.40
C ALA A 533 11.73 -24.22 21.39
N LEU A 534 11.45 -25.47 20.97
CA LEU A 534 10.83 -26.48 21.83
C LEU A 534 11.75 -26.92 22.99
N PRO A 535 13.06 -27.19 22.78
CA PRO A 535 14.00 -27.43 23.89
C PRO A 535 14.06 -26.28 24.90
N ASP A 536 14.00 -25.02 24.44
CA ASP A 536 14.01 -23.85 25.32
C ASP A 536 12.76 -23.83 26.22
N LEU A 537 11.59 -24.09 25.63
CA LEU A 537 10.33 -24.22 26.38
C LEU A 537 10.36 -25.39 27.38
N LEU A 538 10.95 -26.53 27.00
CA LEU A 538 11.11 -27.67 27.90
C LEU A 538 12.00 -27.32 29.09
N SER A 539 13.09 -26.59 28.84
CA SER A 539 14.03 -26.13 29.87
C SER A 539 13.43 -25.14 30.86
N LEU A 540 12.36 -24.45 30.47
CA LEU A 540 11.61 -23.53 31.32
C LEU A 540 10.71 -24.26 32.32
N LEU A 541 10.25 -25.46 31.98
CA LEU A 541 9.30 -26.24 32.79
C LEU A 541 9.97 -27.32 33.64
N VAL A 542 11.16 -27.77 33.24
CA VAL A 542 11.88 -28.87 33.89
C VAL A 542 13.27 -28.38 34.32
N PRO A 543 13.64 -28.53 35.61
CA PRO A 543 14.98 -28.22 36.07
C PRO A 543 16.09 -29.00 35.32
N ARG A 544 17.27 -28.40 35.16
CA ARG A 544 18.39 -28.90 34.32
C ARG A 544 18.84 -30.35 34.62
N HIS A 545 18.58 -30.90 35.81
CA HIS A 545 19.03 -32.22 36.25
C HIS A 545 18.22 -33.42 35.70
N LEU A 546 17.12 -33.20 34.95
CA LEU A 546 16.39 -34.26 34.25
C LEU A 546 16.75 -34.38 32.75
N ARG A 547 17.76 -33.63 32.28
CA ARG A 547 18.21 -33.62 30.87
C ARG A 547 18.88 -34.94 30.43
N ASP A 548 19.42 -35.72 31.36
CA ASP A 548 20.23 -36.91 31.06
C ASP A 548 19.41 -38.11 30.55
N LEU A 549 18.09 -38.00 30.47
CA LEU A 549 17.23 -39.03 29.87
C LEU A 549 16.92 -38.78 28.37
N SER A 550 17.56 -37.79 27.73
CA SER A 550 17.24 -37.38 26.35
C SER A 550 18.44 -37.23 25.41
N ALA A 551 19.66 -37.58 25.82
CA ALA A 551 20.80 -37.64 24.92
C ALA A 551 20.85 -39.02 24.23
N PRO A 552 20.95 -39.11 22.89
CA PRO A 552 21.37 -40.35 22.26
C PRO A 552 22.83 -40.62 22.64
N GLU A 553 23.14 -41.86 23.02
CA GLU A 553 24.53 -42.31 23.09
C GLU A 553 25.20 -42.04 21.73
N PRO A 554 26.43 -41.47 21.70
CA PRO A 554 27.20 -41.46 20.48
C PRO A 554 27.59 -42.91 20.17
N THR A 555 26.96 -43.50 19.15
CA THR A 555 27.45 -44.75 18.58
C THR A 555 28.84 -44.55 17.96
N PRO A 556 29.75 -45.52 18.12
CA PRO A 556 31.18 -45.42 17.77
C PRO A 556 31.46 -45.26 16.29
#